data_AF-A0A7X8VXH2-F1
#
_entry.id   AF-A0A7X8VXH2-F1
#
_cell.length_a   1.000
_cell.length_b   1.000
_cell.length_c   1.000
_cell.angle_alpha   90.00
_cell.angle_beta   90.00
_cell.angle_gamma   90.00
#
_symmetry.space_group_name_H-M   'P 1'
#
loop_
_entity.id
_entity.type
_entity.pdbx_description
1 polymer ?
#
loop_
_entity_poly.entity_id
_entity_poly.type
_entity_poly.pdbx_seq_one_letter_code
_entity_poly.pdbx_strand_id
1 'polypeptide(L)' 'MKKTAAELLELYYHDVRSHLLETAAAFDRIERASAGAPPDPRLAKLRLIAGIACDKQPERARRVLEALSDE' A
#
# COMPACT_ATOMS: atom_id res chain seq x y z
N MET A 1 4.89 22.74 -18.80
CA MET A 1 3.90 23.20 -17.79
C MET A 1 3.68 22.07 -16.80
N LYS A 2 3.64 22.32 -15.48
CA LYS A 2 3.33 21.27 -14.49
C LYS A 2 1.82 20.97 -14.55
N LYS A 3 1.44 19.69 -14.44
CA LYS A 3 0.03 19.27 -14.31
C LYS A 3 -0.57 19.80 -13.00
N THR A 4 -1.83 20.15 -13.04
CA THR A 4 -2.65 20.51 -11.87
C THR A 4 -2.98 19.27 -11.02
N ALA A 5 -3.48 19.48 -9.81
CA ALA A 5 -3.93 18.39 -8.94
C ALA A 5 -5.07 17.58 -9.58
N ALA A 6 -6.01 18.23 -10.27
CA ALA A 6 -7.12 17.56 -10.94
C ALA A 6 -6.66 16.69 -12.11
N GLU A 7 -5.73 17.19 -12.93
CA GLU A 7 -5.15 16.42 -14.05
C GLU A 7 -4.33 15.22 -13.56
N LEU A 8 -3.62 15.35 -12.44
CA LEU A 8 -2.92 14.22 -11.83
C LEU A 8 -3.90 13.21 -11.23
N LEU A 9 -4.96 13.68 -10.57
CA LEU A 9 -5.98 12.78 -10.02
C LEU A 9 -6.63 11.98 -11.15
N GLU A 10 -7.09 12.63 -12.22
CA GLU A 10 -7.68 11.95 -13.38
C GLU A 10 -6.73 10.90 -13.97
N LEU A 11 -5.45 11.26 -14.13
CA LEU A 11 -4.44 10.36 -14.69
C LEU A 11 -4.23 9.08 -13.85
N TYR A 12 -4.31 9.18 -12.52
CA TYR A 12 -3.98 8.06 -11.62
C TYR A 12 -5.20 7.43 -10.93
N TYR A 13 -6.40 7.99 -11.07
CA TYR A 13 -7.56 7.62 -10.27
C TYR A 13 -7.89 6.13 -10.36
N HIS A 14 -8.00 5.61 -11.58
CA HIS A 14 -8.36 4.22 -11.81
C HIS A 14 -7.27 3.24 -11.36
N ASP A 15 -6.01 3.55 -11.63
CA ASP A 15 -4.88 2.71 -11.24
C ASP A 15 -4.76 2.64 -9.72
N VAL A 16 -4.76 3.79 -9.03
CA VAL A 16 -4.68 3.84 -7.57
C VAL A 16 -5.87 3.11 -6.95
N ARG A 17 -7.09 3.29 -7.51
CA ARG A 17 -8.27 2.58 -7.04
C ARG A 17 -8.15 1.06 -7.19
N SER A 18 -7.65 0.58 -8.33
CA SER A 18 -7.46 -0.86 -8.57
C SER A 18 -6.47 -1.45 -7.56
N HIS A 19 -5.30 -0.83 -7.43
CA HIS A 19 -4.26 -1.31 -6.51
C HIS A 19 -4.72 -1.32 -5.05
N LEU A 20 -5.49 -0.30 -4.61
CA LEU A 20 -6.07 -0.27 -3.27
C LEU A 20 -7.05 -1.44 -3.04
N LEU A 21 -7.92 -1.72 -4.02
CA LEU A 21 -8.90 -2.80 -3.93
C LEU A 21 -8.21 -4.18 -3.92
N GLU A 22 -7.24 -4.38 -4.80
CA GLU A 22 -6.47 -5.61 -4.89
C GLU A 22 -5.68 -5.88 -3.60
N THR A 23 -5.05 -4.84 -3.05
CA THR A 23 -4.31 -4.91 -1.79
C THR A 23 -5.24 -5.29 -0.63
N ALA A 24 -6.40 -4.65 -0.51
CA ALA A 24 -7.38 -4.97 0.53
C ALA A 24 -7.87 -6.42 0.40
N ALA A 25 -8.23 -6.84 -0.81
CA ALA A 25 -8.69 -8.21 -1.06
C ALA A 25 -7.57 -9.26 -0.82
N ALA A 26 -6.30 -8.91 -0.99
CA ALA A 26 -5.19 -9.78 -0.65
C ALA A 26 -5.07 -9.98 0.86
N PHE A 27 -5.16 -8.91 1.66
CA PHE A 27 -5.20 -9.01 3.13
C PHE A 27 -6.33 -9.93 3.59
N ASP A 28 -7.55 -9.76 3.09
CA ASP A 28 -8.70 -10.61 3.46
C ASP A 28 -8.49 -12.10 3.14
N ARG A 29 -7.80 -12.42 2.04
CA ARG A 29 -7.49 -13.80 1.66
C ARG A 29 -6.42 -14.41 2.55
N ILE A 30 -5.37 -13.65 2.85
CA ILE A 30 -4.28 -14.09 3.75
C ILE A 30 -4.85 -14.38 5.13
N GLU A 31 -5.61 -13.45 5.71
CA GLU A 31 -6.15 -13.61 7.06
C GLU A 31 -7.10 -14.79 7.19
N ARG A 32 -7.95 -15.02 6.19
CA ARG A 32 -8.81 -16.21 6.15
C ARG A 32 -8.00 -17.51 6.07
N ALA A 33 -6.88 -17.51 5.36
CA ALA A 33 -6.00 -18.67 5.25
C ALA A 33 -5.11 -18.88 6.50
N SER A 34 -4.85 -17.83 7.28
CA SER A 34 -4.02 -17.88 8.48
C SER A 34 -4.74 -18.39 9.73
N ALA A 35 -6.00 -18.83 9.64
CA ALA A 35 -6.73 -19.38 10.78
C ALA A 35 -5.99 -20.61 11.37
N GLY A 36 -5.51 -20.48 12.62
CA GLY A 36 -4.75 -21.54 13.31
C GLY A 36 -3.24 -21.56 13.01
N ALA A 37 -2.74 -20.66 12.17
CA ALA A 37 -1.31 -20.47 11.95
C ALA A 37 -0.72 -19.44 12.92
N PRO A 38 0.58 -19.54 13.28
CA PRO A 38 1.24 -18.48 14.02
C PRO A 38 1.29 -17.16 13.21
N PRO A 39 1.31 -15.99 13.88
CA PRO A 39 1.41 -14.71 13.19
C PRO A 39 2.68 -14.61 12.33
N ASP A 40 2.53 -14.20 11.06
CA ASP A 40 3.66 -13.93 10.18
C ASP A 40 4.06 -12.45 10.28
N PRO A 41 5.29 -12.13 10.72
CA PRO A 41 5.74 -10.74 10.88
C PRO A 41 5.75 -9.96 9.56
N ARG A 42 5.83 -10.64 8.41
CA ARG A 42 5.76 -10.00 7.09
C ARG A 42 4.40 -9.35 6.86
N LEU A 43 3.32 -9.93 7.39
CA LEU A 43 1.97 -9.37 7.28
C LEU A 43 1.86 -8.04 8.03
N ALA A 44 2.43 -7.96 9.23
CA ALA A 44 2.49 -6.73 10.02
C ALA A 44 3.32 -5.65 9.30
N LYS A 45 4.45 -6.03 8.70
CA LYS A 45 5.30 -5.14 7.91
C LYS A 45 4.55 -4.57 6.70
N LEU A 46 3.82 -5.40 5.95
CA LEU A 46 3.00 -4.95 4.82
C LEU A 46 1.92 -3.95 5.24
N ARG A 47 1.29 -4.12 6.41
CA ARG A 47 0.31 -3.16 6.95
C ARG A 47 0.94 -1.80 7.25
N LEU A 48 2.13 -1.79 7.84
CA LEU A 48 2.89 -0.55 8.09
C LEU A 48 3.18 0.18 6.76
N ILE A 49 3.67 -0.54 5.76
CA ILE A 49 4.03 0.02 4.44
C ILE A 49 2.80 0.58 3.72
N ALA A 50 1.67 -0.12 3.77
CA ALA A 50 0.40 0.38 3.21
C ALA A 50 -0.02 1.72 3.85
N GLY A 51 0.23 1.88 5.16
CA GLY A 51 0.02 3.15 5.86
C GLY A 51 0.89 4.29 5.32
N ILE A 52 2.18 4.04 5.06
CA ILE A 52 3.11 5.02 4.46
C ILE A 52 2.62 5.48 3.09
N ALA A 53 2.09 4.58 2.26
CA ALA A 53 1.59 4.90 0.93
C ALA A 53 0.37 5.85 0.96
N CYS A 54 -0.44 5.80 2.03
CA CYS A 54 -1.71 6.52 2.13
C CYS A 54 -1.68 7.75 3.05
N ASP A 55 -0.59 8.00 3.77
CA ASP A 55 -0.51 9.13 4.70
C ASP A 55 -0.44 10.50 3.98
N LYS A 56 -0.25 11.61 4.71
CA LYS A 56 -0.12 12.95 4.12
C LYS A 56 1.32 13.48 4.04
N GLN A 57 2.31 12.62 4.25
CA GLN A 57 3.71 13.00 4.32
C GLN A 57 4.38 13.01 2.94
N PRO A 58 5.41 13.84 2.72
CA PRO A 58 6.16 13.86 1.47
C PRO A 58 6.97 12.57 1.27
N GLU A 59 7.52 12.39 0.06
CA GLU A 59 8.45 11.29 -0.26
C GLU A 59 7.91 9.87 0.02
N ARG A 60 6.59 9.65 -0.11
CA ARG A 60 5.96 8.34 0.19
C ARG A 60 6.61 7.18 -0.55
N ALA A 61 6.92 7.35 -1.83
CA ALA A 61 7.58 6.30 -2.63
C ALA A 61 8.96 5.93 -2.06
N ARG A 62 9.77 6.93 -1.67
CA ARG A 62 11.07 6.71 -1.03
C ARG A 62 10.92 5.97 0.29
N ARG A 63 10.00 6.42 1.15
CA ARG A 63 9.75 5.78 2.46
C ARG A 63 9.20 4.37 2.33
N VAL A 64 8.35 4.10 1.34
CA VAL A 64 7.89 2.74 1.01
C VAL A 64 9.07 1.87 0.59
N LEU A 65 9.94 2.38 -0.28
CA LEU A 65 11.14 1.66 -0.72
C LEU A 65 12.07 1.34 0.46
N GLU A 66 12.36 2.33 1.31
CA GLU A 66 13.18 2.15 2.52
C GLU A 66 12.58 1.08 3.45
N ALA A 67 11.27 1.14 3.71
CA ALA A 67 10.60 0.14 4.53
C ALA A 67 10.57 -1.27 3.89
N LEU A 68 10.69 -1.38 2.57
CA LEU A 68 10.82 -2.68 1.89
C LEU A 68 12.25 -3.25 1.97
N SER A 69 13.27 -2.39 2.06
CA SER A 69 14.69 -2.77 1.99
C SER A 69 15.27 -3.41 3.25
N ASP A 70 14.58 -3.35 4.39
CA ASP A 70 15.03 -4.01 5.62
C ASP A 70 14.80 -5.54 5.55
N GLU A 71 15.82 -6.33 5.20
CA GLU A 71 15.87 -7.79 5.40
C GLU A 71 16.35 -8.18 6.80
#